data_AF-A0A0M9E455-F1
#
_entry.id   AF-A0A0M9E455-F1
#
_cell.length_a   1.000
_cell.length_b   1.000
_cell.length_c   1.000
_cell.angle_alpha   90.00
_cell.angle_beta   90.00
_cell.angle_gamma   90.00
#
_symmetry.space_group_name_H-M   'P 1'
#
loop_
_entity.id
_entity.type
_entity.pdbx_description
1 polymer ?
#
loop_
_entity_poly.entity_id
_entity_poly.type
_entity_poly.pdbx_seq_one_letter_code
_entity_poly.pdbx_strand_id
1 'polypeptide(L)'
;MFPLEQMQKITSVNEDTVYAETHTWCPLRGTGDVQACYRMMEFDRCMLETIGGQFVVLRSQAEPGVKVCEIAIRKLGKSTKDLIHSHERY
;
A
#
# COMPACT_ATOMS: atom_id res chain seq x y z
N MET A 1 21.91 -8.84 -8.51
CA MET A 1 21.57 -7.47 -8.98
C MET A 1 20.39 -7.01 -8.15
N PHE A 2 20.62 -6.05 -7.26
CA PHE A 2 19.70 -5.60 -6.20
C PHE A 2 19.85 -4.07 -6.12
N PRO A 3 18.80 -3.25 -6.20
CA PRO A 3 17.45 -3.49 -6.73
C PRO A 3 17.31 -3.05 -8.21
N LEU A 4 16.28 -3.57 -8.90
CA LEU A 4 15.71 -2.94 -10.09
C LEU A 4 15.37 -1.48 -9.73
N GLU A 5 15.93 -0.52 -10.46
CA GLU A 5 15.64 0.89 -10.24
C GLU A 5 14.11 1.07 -10.20
N GLN A 6 13.60 1.63 -9.09
CA GLN A 6 12.23 2.15 -8.94
C GLN A 6 11.10 1.17 -8.54
N MET A 7 11.37 0.04 -7.88
CA MET A 7 10.28 -0.79 -7.30
C MET A 7 9.36 -0.03 -6.33
N GLN A 8 9.93 0.89 -5.56
CA GLN A 8 9.20 1.80 -4.69
C GLN A 8 9.60 3.24 -5.04
N LYS A 9 8.62 4.11 -5.23
CA LYS A 9 8.82 5.52 -5.54
C LYS A 9 8.04 6.37 -4.55
N ILE A 10 8.74 7.09 -3.68
CA ILE A 10 8.12 8.03 -2.74
C ILE A 10 7.51 9.19 -3.56
N THR A 11 6.25 9.50 -3.31
CA THR A 11 5.52 10.57 -4.00
C THR A 11 5.34 11.81 -3.11
N SER A 12 5.19 11.63 -1.80
CA SER A 12 5.11 12.73 -0.83
C SER A 12 5.53 12.26 0.57
N VAL A 13 6.04 13.19 1.37
CA VAL A 13 6.32 12.98 2.79
C VAL A 13 5.74 14.15 3.56
N ASN A 14 4.93 13.84 4.57
CA ASN A 14 4.34 14.78 5.50
C ASN A 14 4.79 14.39 6.92
N GLU A 15 4.49 15.20 7.94
CA GLU A 15 4.99 15.01 9.31
C GLU A 15 4.75 13.59 9.86
N ASP A 16 3.58 13.01 9.58
CA ASP A 16 3.16 11.72 10.13
C ASP A 16 2.94 10.62 9.08
N THR A 17 3.10 10.93 7.78
CA THR A 17 2.75 10.00 6.70
C THR A 17 3.73 10.08 5.53
N VAL A 18 4.15 8.92 5.05
CA VAL A 18 4.88 8.76 3.78
C VAL A 18 3.94 8.14 2.76
N TYR A 19 3.91 8.70 1.56
CA TYR A 19 3.17 8.20 0.41
C TYR A 19 4.13 7.67 -0.65
N ALA A 20 3.82 6.52 -1.23
CA ALA A 20 4.64 5.92 -2.27
C ALA A 20 3.83 5.13 -3.29
N GLU A 21 4.43 4.91 -4.45
CA GLU A 21 3.98 3.99 -5.47
C GLU A 21 4.82 2.70 -5.43
N THR A 22 4.17 1.54 -5.49
CA THR A 22 4.82 0.24 -5.70
C THR A 22 4.65 -0.20 -7.15
N HIS A 23 5.77 -0.32 -7.85
CA HIS A 23 5.86 -0.67 -9.27
C HIS A 23 6.15 -2.16 -9.51
N THR A 24 6.36 -2.93 -8.44
CA THR A 24 6.55 -4.38 -8.52
C THR A 24 5.35 -5.05 -9.17
N TRP A 25 5.62 -6.04 -10.02
CA TRP A 25 4.57 -6.86 -10.62
C TRP A 25 3.75 -7.58 -9.54
N CYS A 26 2.42 -7.52 -9.67
CA CYS A 26 1.47 -8.10 -8.73
C CYS A 26 0.68 -9.24 -9.40
N PRO A 27 0.59 -10.44 -8.79
CA PRO A 27 -0.15 -11.56 -9.37
C PRO A 27 -1.67 -11.33 -9.38
N LEU A 28 -2.19 -10.41 -8.57
CA LEU A 28 -3.61 -10.07 -8.53
C LEU A 28 -3.99 -8.99 -9.57
N ARG A 29 -3.05 -8.52 -10.39
CA ARG A 29 -3.27 -7.38 -11.28
C ARG A 29 -4.50 -7.58 -12.17
N GLY A 30 -5.46 -6.65 -12.08
CA GLY A 30 -6.69 -6.64 -12.88
C GLY A 30 -7.71 -7.73 -12.54
N THR A 31 -7.51 -8.51 -11.48
CA THR A 31 -8.45 -9.57 -11.07
C THR A 31 -9.73 -9.04 -10.43
N GLY A 32 -9.72 -7.82 -9.90
CA GLY A 32 -10.80 -7.26 -9.09
C GLY A 32 -10.78 -7.72 -7.62
N ASP A 33 -9.94 -8.68 -7.24
CA ASP A 33 -9.91 -9.24 -5.88
C ASP A 33 -9.05 -8.39 -4.92
N VAL A 34 -9.60 -7.24 -4.52
CA VAL A 34 -8.97 -6.35 -3.53
C VAL A 34 -8.88 -6.98 -2.13
N GLN A 35 -9.75 -7.94 -1.81
CA GLN A 35 -9.73 -8.65 -0.53
C GLN A 35 -8.54 -9.63 -0.46
N ALA A 36 -8.22 -10.32 -1.55
CA ALA A 36 -7.00 -11.10 -1.65
C ALA A 36 -5.75 -10.22 -1.56
N CYS A 37 -5.78 -9.02 -2.15
CA CYS A 37 -4.68 -8.06 -1.99
C CYS A 37 -4.50 -7.64 -0.53
N TYR A 38 -5.59 -7.35 0.18
CA TYR A 38 -5.53 -7.05 1.60
C TYR A 38 -4.91 -8.21 2.39
N ARG A 39 -5.36 -9.46 2.20
CA ARG A 39 -4.76 -10.62 2.88
C ARG A 39 -3.27 -10.79 2.57
N MET A 40 -2.87 -10.60 1.31
CA MET A 40 -1.46 -10.73 0.90
C MET A 40 -0.53 -9.75 1.62
N MET A 41 -1.01 -8.55 1.95
CA MET A 41 -0.23 -7.51 2.63
C MET A 41 -0.27 -7.61 4.17
N GLU A 42 -0.75 -8.73 4.73
CA GLU A 42 -0.80 -8.95 6.18
C GLU A 42 0.57 -8.89 6.83
N PHE A 43 1.58 -9.51 6.20
CA PHE A 43 2.96 -9.48 6.70
C PHE A 43 3.48 -8.04 6.81
N ASP A 44 3.35 -7.23 5.76
CA ASP A 44 3.77 -5.83 5.75
C ASP A 44 3.04 -5.01 6.82
N ARG A 45 1.72 -5.22 6.99
CA ARG A 45 0.94 -4.55 8.05
C ARG A 45 1.45 -4.91 9.44
N CYS A 46 1.59 -6.20 9.75
CA CYS A 46 2.04 -6.65 11.07
C CYS A 46 3.46 -6.17 11.39
N MET A 47 4.37 -6.22 10.40
CA MET A 47 5.73 -5.74 10.57
C MET A 47 5.77 -4.23 10.82
N LEU A 48 5.01 -3.45 10.05
CA LEU A 48 4.96 -2.00 10.23
C LEU A 48 4.34 -1.60 11.56
N GLU A 49 3.28 -2.28 12.00
CA GLU A 49 2.70 -2.08 13.33
C GLU A 49 3.71 -2.30 14.45
N THR A 50 4.52 -3.36 14.36
CA THR A 50 5.56 -3.69 15.35
C THR A 50 6.63 -2.59 15.48
N ILE A 51 6.91 -1.85 14.40
CA ILE A 51 7.90 -0.76 14.40
C ILE A 51 7.27 0.64 14.54
N GLY A 52 6.00 0.72 14.95
CA GLY A 52 5.32 1.99 15.22
C GLY A 52 4.73 2.67 13.99
N GLY A 53 4.43 1.92 12.94
CA GLY A 53 3.76 2.37 11.72
C GLY A 53 2.39 1.73 11.50
N GLN A 54 1.67 2.21 10.51
CA GLN A 54 0.39 1.70 10.03
C GLN A 54 0.45 1.70 8.50
N PHE A 55 0.28 0.54 7.88
CA PHE A 55 0.37 0.37 6.43
C PHE A 55 -1.02 0.35 5.80
N VAL A 56 -1.20 1.20 4.78
CA VAL A 56 -2.45 1.33 4.04
C VAL A 56 -2.18 1.23 2.55
N VAL A 57 -2.92 0.36 1.86
CA VAL A 57 -2.97 0.33 0.39
C VAL A 57 -4.14 1.21 -0.04
N LEU A 58 -3.85 2.38 -0.61
CA LEU A 58 -4.84 3.37 -1.07
C LEU A 58 -5.46 2.95 -2.41
N ARG A 59 -4.62 2.48 -3.34
CA ARG A 59 -5.01 1.91 -4.63
C ARG A 59 -4.25 0.62 -4.85
N SER A 60 -4.96 -0.44 -5.25
CA SER A 60 -4.34 -1.74 -5.51
C SER A 60 -4.30 -2.02 -7.00
N GLN A 61 -3.22 -2.65 -7.49
CA GLN A 61 -3.17 -3.20 -8.84
C GLN A 61 -4.24 -4.26 -9.10
N ALA A 62 -4.85 -4.84 -8.04
CA ALA A 62 -6.00 -5.71 -8.19
C ALA A 62 -7.23 -4.98 -8.75
N GLU A 63 -7.33 -3.67 -8.55
CA GLU A 63 -8.41 -2.85 -9.10
C GLU A 63 -8.32 -2.73 -10.63
N PRO A 64 -9.45 -2.71 -11.35
CA PRO A 64 -9.46 -2.43 -12.77
C PRO A 64 -8.80 -1.08 -13.11
N GLY A 65 -7.86 -1.10 -14.05
CA GLY A 65 -7.19 0.11 -14.57
C GLY A 65 -6.06 0.68 -13.70
N VAL A 66 -5.82 0.13 -12.50
CA VAL A 66 -4.71 0.57 -11.64
C VAL A 66 -3.41 -0.12 -12.07
N LYS A 67 -2.40 0.68 -12.45
CA LYS A 67 -1.12 0.18 -12.99
C LYS A 67 -0.08 -0.12 -11.92
N VAL A 68 -0.11 0.64 -10.83
CA VAL A 68 0.84 0.59 -9.70
C VAL A 68 0.05 0.66 -8.41
N CYS A 69 0.53 0.04 -7.33
CA CYS A 69 -0.16 0.24 -6.05
C CYS A 69 0.21 1.61 -5.50
N GLU A 70 -0.75 2.31 -4.93
CA GLU A 70 -0.50 3.52 -4.14
C GLU A 70 -0.63 3.14 -2.68
N ILE A 71 0.40 3.44 -1.89
CA ILE A 71 0.49 3.07 -0.48
C ILE A 71 0.75 4.30 0.39
N ALA A 72 0.33 4.21 1.64
CA ALA A 72 0.67 5.14 2.70
C ALA A 72 1.18 4.39 3.93
N ILE A 73 2.26 4.89 4.53
CA ILE A 73 2.73 4.47 5.84
C ILE A 73 2.56 5.63 6.79
N ARG A 74 1.78 5.45 7.83
CA ARG A 74 1.47 6.47 8.85
C ARG A 74 2.02 6.06 10.21
N LYS A 75 2.44 7.00 11.05
CA LYS A 75 2.82 6.70 12.44
C LYS A 75 1.66 6.07 13.21
N LEU A 76 1.95 5.10 14.07
CA LEU A 76 0.97 4.47 14.95
C LEU A 76 0.35 5.50 15.91
N GLY A 77 -0.94 5.35 16.21
CA GLY A 77 -1.71 6.27 17.07
C GLY A 77 -2.25 7.51 16.35
N LYS A 78 -1.87 7.75 15.10
CA LYS A 78 -2.52 8.75 14.25
C LYS A 78 -3.70 8.12 13.52
N SER A 79 -4.82 8.84 13.44
CA SER A 79 -6.01 8.39 12.71
C SER A 79 -5.67 8.07 11.25
N THR A 80 -6.27 7.01 10.70
CA THR A 80 -6.18 6.64 9.28
C THR A 80 -7.49 6.88 8.53
N LYS A 81 -8.50 7.51 9.15
CA LYS A 81 -9.83 7.73 8.54
C LYS A 81 -9.81 8.49 7.20
N ASP A 82 -8.80 9.33 6.99
CA ASP A 82 -8.55 10.04 5.72
C ASP A 82 -7.86 9.17 4.66
N LEU A 83 -7.25 8.04 5.05
CA LEU A 83 -6.60 7.09 4.16
C LEU A 83 -7.59 5.98 3.78
N ILE A 84 -8.42 6.24 2.76
CA ILE A 84 -9.42 5.27 2.30
C ILE A 84 -8.72 4.02 1.76
N HIS A 85 -8.91 2.88 2.42
CA HIS A 85 -8.28 1.63 2.03
C HIS A 85 -8.90 1.08 0.73
N SER A 86 -8.08 0.54 -0.16
CA SER A 86 -8.54 -0.04 -1.44
C SER A 86 -9.59 -1.15 -1.26
N HIS A 87 -9.45 -1.99 -0.23
CA HIS A 87 -10.37 -3.09 0.08
C HIS A 87 -11.69 -2.65 0.75
N GLU A 88 -11.83 -1.37 1.11
CA GLU A 88 -13.09 -0.81 1.66
C GLU A 88 -13.97 -0.20 0.55
N ARG A 89 -13.45 -0.08 -0.67
CA ARG A 89 -14.17 0.53 -1.80
C ARG A 89 -15.05 -0.44 -2.58
N TYR A 90 -14.93 -1.76 -2.35
CA TYR A 90 -15.60 -2.84 -3.08
C TYR A 90 -16.07 -3.96 -2.16
#